data_AF-V5F269-F1
#
_entry.id   AF-V5F269-F1
#
_cell.length_a   1.000
_cell.length_b   1.000
_cell.length_c   1.000
_cell.angle_alpha   90.00
_cell.angle_beta   90.00
_cell.angle_gamma   90.00
#
_symmetry.space_group_name_H-M   'P 1'
#
loop_
_entity.id
_entity.type
_entity.pdbx_description
1 polymer ?
#
loop_
_entity_poly.entity_id
_entity_poly.type
_entity_poly.pdbx_seq_one_letter_code
_entity_poly.pdbx_strand_id
1 'polypeptide(L)'
;MVRSYPNIVITGTPGTGKSTHSSLLASTYSPPSSSSHPLRQIDVGALVKQEGFYTDYLEEWQSYEVNEDQLLDHLEPLTGTKAPEPIDGEEFDEDELRQAKQQDEDDEARGGLVLDWHTCDVWPERWADLVVVLRCDHSVLWERLEKRGYPLKKIQENNEAEIMGVVADDARSSYPAEAVVELTSQESGDVEENVERIIQWIHAWRQARGLE
;
A
#
# COMPACT_ATOMS: atom_id res chain seq x y z
N MET A 1 -9.27 17.55 -5.18
CA MET A 1 -9.55 17.36 -3.74
C MET A 1 -8.22 17.23 -3.03
N VAL A 2 -8.16 17.54 -1.74
CA VAL A 2 -6.92 17.40 -0.96
C VAL A 2 -7.21 16.38 0.12
N ARG A 3 -6.44 15.29 0.15
CA ARG A 3 -6.67 14.19 1.08
C ARG A 3 -6.24 14.58 2.51
N SER A 4 -6.92 14.04 3.52
CA SER A 4 -6.61 14.27 4.94
C SER A 4 -5.88 13.08 5.59
N TYR A 5 -5.84 11.93 4.91
CA TYR A 5 -5.09 10.76 5.34
C TYR A 5 -4.15 10.30 4.22
N PRO A 6 -2.93 9.83 4.57
CA PRO A 6 -1.99 9.36 3.57
C PRO A 6 -2.49 8.08 2.92
N ASN A 7 -2.16 7.91 1.65
CA ASN A 7 -2.30 6.63 0.96
C ASN A 7 -0.96 5.89 1.02
N ILE A 8 -1.02 4.61 1.35
CA ILE A 8 0.14 3.77 1.59
C ILE A 8 0.07 2.59 0.65
N VAL A 9 1.13 2.37 -0.11
CA VAL A 9 1.32 1.15 -0.90
C VAL A 9 2.07 0.16 -0.04
N ILE A 10 1.53 -1.05 0.14
CA ILE A 10 2.23 -2.17 0.74
C ILE A 10 2.47 -3.19 -0.36
N THR A 11 3.74 -3.31 -0.77
CA THR A 11 4.18 -4.16 -1.87
C THR A 11 5.29 -5.12 -1.46
N GLY A 12 5.71 -5.97 -2.38
CA GLY A 12 6.71 -7.02 -2.18
C GLY A 12 6.27 -8.34 -2.81
N THR A 13 7.21 -9.27 -2.93
CA THR A 13 6.99 -10.57 -3.54
C THR A 13 5.81 -11.33 -2.89
N PRO A 14 4.97 -12.07 -3.65
CA PRO A 14 3.94 -12.92 -3.07
C PRO A 14 4.50 -13.84 -1.96
N GLY A 15 3.96 -13.72 -0.73
CA GLY A 15 4.41 -14.49 0.43
C GLY A 15 5.21 -13.70 1.48
N THR A 16 5.64 -12.47 1.18
CA THR A 16 6.39 -11.62 2.12
C THR A 16 5.56 -11.10 3.30
N GLY A 17 4.23 -11.04 3.17
CA GLY A 17 3.32 -10.74 4.29
C GLY A 17 2.41 -9.52 4.11
N LYS A 18 2.32 -8.95 2.89
CA LYS A 18 1.55 -7.73 2.58
C LYS A 18 0.16 -7.68 3.22
N SER A 19 -0.70 -8.65 2.90
CA SER A 19 -2.07 -8.72 3.41
C SER A 19 -2.16 -8.79 4.93
N THR A 20 -1.18 -9.41 5.59
CA THR A 20 -1.13 -9.45 7.05
C THR A 20 -0.78 -8.08 7.64
N HIS A 21 0.17 -7.35 7.03
CA HIS A 21 0.53 -5.99 7.47
C HIS A 21 -0.61 -5.01 7.22
N SER A 22 -1.20 -5.03 6.02
CA SER A 22 -2.31 -4.13 5.67
C SER A 22 -3.54 -4.35 6.55
N SER A 23 -3.92 -5.61 6.81
CA SER A 23 -5.04 -5.91 7.71
C SER A 23 -4.74 -5.53 9.16
N LEU A 24 -3.53 -5.80 9.67
CA LEU A 24 -3.17 -5.42 11.03
C LEU A 24 -3.10 -3.89 11.19
N LEU A 25 -2.48 -3.19 10.24
CA LEU A 25 -2.44 -1.73 10.18
C LEU A 25 -3.85 -1.13 10.19
N ALA A 26 -4.73 -1.63 9.31
CA ALA A 26 -6.11 -1.16 9.19
C ALA A 26 -7.04 -1.59 10.34
N SER A 27 -6.55 -2.37 11.31
CA SER A 27 -7.31 -2.73 12.52
C SER A 27 -6.75 -2.08 13.79
N THR A 28 -5.46 -1.69 13.75
CA THR A 28 -4.71 -1.18 14.90
C THR A 28 -4.63 0.34 14.91
N TYR A 29 -4.60 0.97 13.73
CA TYR A 29 -4.53 2.43 13.65
C TYR A 29 -5.82 3.06 14.19
N SER A 30 -5.71 3.88 15.23
CA SER A 30 -6.84 4.64 15.75
C SER A 30 -6.43 6.10 15.89
N PRO A 31 -6.94 7.01 15.05
CA PRO A 31 -6.65 8.42 15.21
C PRO A 31 -7.34 8.96 16.50
N PRO A 32 -6.74 9.92 17.20
CA PRO A 32 -7.34 10.51 18.39
C PRO A 32 -8.60 11.34 18.08
N SER A 33 -8.78 11.76 16.83
CA SER A 33 -9.78 12.74 16.42
C SER A 33 -10.98 12.17 15.64
N SER A 34 -11.03 10.86 15.36
CA SER A 34 -12.07 10.26 14.49
C SER A 34 -12.89 9.22 15.23
N SER A 35 -14.19 9.19 14.97
CA SER A 35 -15.08 8.14 15.47
C SER A 35 -15.11 6.90 14.57
N SER A 36 -14.79 7.05 13.29
CA SER A 36 -14.66 5.98 12.30
C SER A 36 -13.21 5.65 11.96
N HIS A 37 -12.95 4.39 11.55
CA HIS A 37 -11.61 3.96 11.18
C HIS A 37 -11.20 4.57 9.83
N PRO A 38 -10.10 5.36 9.78
CA PRO A 38 -9.83 6.15 8.61
C PRO A 38 -9.11 5.42 7.49
N LEU A 39 -8.34 4.37 7.80
CA LEU A 39 -7.63 3.62 6.77
C LEU A 39 -8.53 2.53 6.18
N ARG A 40 -8.46 2.37 4.87
CA ARG A 40 -9.21 1.36 4.11
C ARG A 40 -8.23 0.47 3.38
N GLN A 41 -8.18 -0.79 3.79
CA GLN A 41 -7.41 -1.80 3.07
C GLN A 41 -8.10 -2.12 1.73
N ILE A 42 -7.34 -2.01 0.65
CA ILE A 42 -7.72 -2.50 -0.67
C ILE A 42 -6.83 -3.69 -1.00
N ASP A 43 -7.38 -4.90 -0.84
CA ASP A 43 -6.78 -6.10 -1.44
C ASP A 43 -7.08 -6.07 -2.95
N VAL A 44 -6.08 -5.64 -3.72
CA VAL A 44 -6.23 -5.46 -5.17
C VAL A 44 -6.54 -6.77 -5.87
N GLY A 45 -5.97 -7.89 -5.38
CA GLY A 45 -6.23 -9.21 -5.94
C GLY A 45 -7.67 -9.68 -5.72
N ALA A 46 -8.29 -9.29 -4.60
CA ALA A 46 -9.71 -9.54 -4.35
C ALA A 46 -10.61 -8.59 -5.16
N LEU A 47 -10.28 -7.29 -5.18
CA LEU A 47 -11.04 -6.27 -5.92
C LEU A 47 -11.12 -6.59 -7.41
N VAL A 48 -9.98 -6.90 -8.04
CA VAL A 48 -9.92 -7.28 -9.47
C VAL A 48 -10.86 -8.43 -9.78
N LYS A 49 -10.93 -9.45 -8.92
CA LYS A 49 -11.81 -10.61 -9.11
C LYS A 49 -13.27 -10.26 -8.93
N GLN A 50 -13.58 -9.44 -7.92
CA GLN A 50 -14.94 -9.06 -7.58
C GLN A 50 -15.58 -8.19 -8.67
N GLU A 51 -14.85 -7.18 -9.13
CA GLU A 51 -15.37 -6.20 -10.09
C GLU A 51 -15.13 -6.59 -11.55
N GLY A 52 -14.31 -7.63 -11.79
CA GLY A 52 -14.04 -8.13 -13.14
C GLY A 52 -13.01 -7.30 -13.90
N PHE A 53 -12.05 -6.66 -13.20
CA PHE A 53 -10.99 -5.84 -13.80
C PHE A 53 -9.85 -6.68 -14.35
N TYR A 54 -10.16 -7.62 -15.24
CA TYR A 54 -9.18 -8.50 -15.88
C TYR A 54 -9.62 -8.85 -17.31
N THR A 55 -8.66 -9.10 -18.18
CA THR A 55 -8.90 -9.53 -19.57
C THR A 55 -9.04 -11.04 -19.64
N ASP A 56 -8.09 -11.76 -19.05
CA ASP A 56 -7.98 -13.22 -19.16
C ASP A 56 -7.49 -13.85 -17.85
N TYR A 57 -7.83 -15.13 -17.65
CA TYR A 57 -7.23 -15.96 -16.60
C TYR A 57 -6.17 -16.87 -17.22
N LEU A 58 -4.94 -16.73 -16.76
CA LEU A 58 -3.80 -17.49 -17.24
C LEU A 58 -3.63 -18.75 -16.38
N GLU A 59 -4.12 -19.90 -16.86
CA GLU A 59 -4.07 -21.17 -16.13
C GLU A 59 -2.64 -21.59 -15.75
N GLU A 60 -1.66 -21.37 -16.64
CA GLU A 60 -0.25 -21.70 -16.41
C GLU A 60 0.32 -21.00 -15.17
N TRP A 61 -0.07 -19.73 -14.97
CA TRP A 61 0.45 -18.86 -13.93
C TRP A 61 -0.48 -18.80 -12.71
N GLN A 62 -1.68 -19.39 -12.83
CA GLN A 62 -2.78 -19.29 -11.88
C GLN A 62 -2.99 -17.83 -11.44
N SER A 63 -3.05 -16.93 -12.42
CA SER A 63 -3.15 -15.49 -12.24
C SER A 63 -4.07 -14.87 -13.28
N TYR A 64 -4.66 -13.74 -12.94
CA TYR A 64 -5.39 -12.91 -13.89
C TYR A 64 -4.44 -11.92 -14.55
N GLU A 65 -4.65 -11.67 -15.84
CA GLU A 65 -4.11 -10.49 -16.51
C GLU A 65 -5.02 -9.31 -16.13
N VAL A 66 -4.49 -8.39 -15.33
CA VAL A 66 -5.27 -7.30 -14.74
C VAL A 66 -5.51 -6.20 -15.78
N ASN A 67 -6.74 -5.71 -15.84
CA ASN A 67 -7.06 -4.50 -16.59
C ASN A 67 -6.74 -3.29 -15.70
N GLU A 68 -5.53 -2.76 -15.88
CA GLU A 68 -4.99 -1.66 -15.08
C GLU A 68 -5.81 -0.38 -15.25
N ASP A 69 -6.28 -0.06 -16.46
CA ASP A 69 -7.09 1.14 -16.73
C ASP A 69 -8.38 1.12 -15.89
N GLN A 70 -9.11 0.00 -15.88
CA GLN A 70 -10.34 -0.12 -15.09
C GLN A 70 -10.08 -0.07 -13.59
N LEU A 71 -8.99 -0.68 -13.14
CA LEU A 71 -8.58 -0.66 -11.74
C LEU A 71 -8.22 0.77 -11.29
N LEU A 72 -7.49 1.51 -12.13
CA LEU A 72 -7.10 2.89 -11.86
C LEU A 72 -8.31 3.81 -11.86
N ASP A 73 -9.19 3.72 -12.87
CA ASP A 73 -10.43 4.50 -12.96
C ASP A 73 -11.33 4.29 -11.74
N HIS A 74 -11.37 3.06 -11.21
CA HIS A 74 -12.16 2.74 -10.02
C HIS A 74 -11.57 3.33 -8.74
N LEU A 75 -10.24 3.31 -8.58
CA LEU A 75 -9.58 3.75 -7.35
C LEU A 75 -9.28 5.25 -7.31
N GLU A 76 -9.06 5.90 -8.45
CA GLU A 76 -8.73 7.33 -8.59
C GLU A 76 -9.59 8.24 -7.70
N PRO A 77 -10.93 8.13 -7.68
CA PRO A 77 -11.78 9.01 -6.87
C PRO A 77 -11.56 8.86 -5.35
N LEU A 78 -11.10 7.69 -4.90
CA LEU A 78 -10.92 7.36 -3.49
C LEU A 78 -9.59 7.87 -2.91
N THR A 79 -8.64 8.23 -3.79
CA THR A 79 -7.28 8.60 -3.41
C THR A 79 -7.18 9.96 -2.73
N GLY A 80 -8.19 10.81 -2.93
CA GLY A 80 -8.14 12.22 -2.59
C GLY A 80 -7.24 13.07 -3.49
N THR A 81 -6.80 12.53 -4.63
CA THR A 81 -6.14 13.18 -5.79
C THR A 81 -4.80 13.87 -5.57
N LYS A 82 -4.63 14.62 -4.46
CA LYS A 82 -3.44 15.38 -4.08
C LYS A 82 -3.24 15.31 -2.56
N ALA A 83 -1.99 15.23 -2.11
CA ALA A 83 -1.62 15.41 -0.71
C ALA A 83 -1.38 16.89 -0.41
N PRO A 84 -1.79 17.39 0.77
CA PRO A 84 -1.43 18.74 1.19
C PRO A 84 0.08 18.82 1.44
N GLU A 85 0.67 19.98 1.16
CA GLU A 85 2.07 20.23 1.47
C GLU A 85 2.29 20.39 2.99
N PRO A 86 3.48 20.04 3.51
CA PRO A 86 3.87 20.32 4.89
C PRO A 86 3.76 21.82 5.23
N ILE A 87 3.40 22.15 6.48
CA ILE A 87 3.22 23.55 6.93
C ILE A 87 4.52 24.36 6.85
N ASP A 88 5.65 23.70 7.02
CA ASP A 88 6.99 24.29 6.91
C ASP A 88 7.56 24.27 5.50
N GLY A 89 6.81 23.76 4.51
CA GLY A 89 7.20 23.71 3.10
C GLY A 89 7.02 25.06 2.39
N GLU A 90 7.84 25.30 1.37
CA GLU A 90 7.77 26.54 0.56
C GLU A 90 6.46 26.65 -0.25
N GLU A 91 5.86 25.51 -0.60
CA GLU A 91 4.61 25.39 -1.36
C GLU A 91 3.37 25.22 -0.47
N PHE A 92 3.49 25.51 0.84
CA PHE A 92 2.35 25.41 1.76
C PHE A 92 1.18 26.29 1.32
N ASP A 93 -0.01 25.67 1.23
CA ASP A 93 -1.27 26.32 0.89
C ASP A 93 -2.28 26.18 2.04
N GLU A 94 -2.63 27.30 2.68
CA GLU A 94 -3.62 27.33 3.76
C GLU A 94 -5.01 26.86 3.33
N ASP A 95 -5.40 27.09 2.07
CA ASP A 95 -6.71 26.70 1.57
C ASP A 95 -6.78 25.18 1.33
N GLU A 96 -5.66 24.54 0.96
CA GLU A 96 -5.56 23.07 0.90
C GLU A 96 -5.71 22.44 2.28
N LEU A 97 -5.04 23.00 3.29
CA LEU A 97 -5.17 22.56 4.68
C LEU A 97 -6.61 22.71 5.19
N ARG A 98 -7.25 23.86 4.90
CA ARG A 98 -8.66 24.09 5.28
C ARG A 98 -9.59 23.09 4.61
N GLN A 99 -9.38 22.78 3.33
CA GLN A 99 -10.17 21.76 2.62
C GLN A 99 -9.99 20.38 3.24
N ALA A 100 -8.75 19.94 3.50
CA ALA A 100 -8.48 18.65 4.11
C ALA A 100 -9.10 18.52 5.52
N LYS A 101 -9.07 19.59 6.33
CA LYS A 101 -9.70 19.61 7.67
C LYS A 101 -11.22 19.58 7.66
N GLN A 102 -11.85 19.99 6.57
CA GLN A 102 -13.31 20.08 6.45
C GLN A 102 -13.93 18.84 5.80
N GLN A 103 -13.12 17.85 5.39
CA GLN A 103 -13.63 16.59 4.88
C GLN A 103 -14.41 15.84 5.97
N ASP A 104 -15.53 15.25 5.58
CA ASP A 104 -16.33 14.41 6.46
C ASP A 104 -15.55 13.13 6.82
N GLU A 105 -15.77 12.58 8.01
CA GLU A 105 -15.17 11.29 8.43
C GLU A 105 -15.60 10.15 7.50
N ASP A 106 -16.79 10.26 6.90
CA ASP A 106 -17.35 9.29 5.95
C ASP A 106 -17.02 9.63 4.48
N ASP A 107 -16.27 10.71 4.21
CA ASP A 107 -15.86 11.06 2.84
C ASP A 107 -14.83 10.04 2.30
N GLU A 108 -15.26 9.22 1.35
CA GLU A 108 -14.39 8.24 0.70
C GLU A 108 -13.28 8.86 -0.15
N ALA A 109 -13.33 10.16 -0.47
CA ALA A 109 -12.29 10.89 -1.19
C ALA A 109 -11.24 11.50 -0.24
N ARG A 110 -11.27 11.20 1.06
CA ARG A 110 -10.32 11.74 2.04
C ARG A 110 -8.95 11.06 2.06
N GLY A 111 -8.71 10.12 1.15
CA GLY A 111 -7.53 9.27 1.12
C GLY A 111 -7.61 8.15 2.16
N GLY A 112 -6.48 7.83 2.79
CA GLY A 112 -6.39 6.74 3.77
C GLY A 112 -6.42 5.35 3.12
N LEU A 113 -6.04 5.22 1.85
CA LEU A 113 -5.98 3.93 1.19
C LEU A 113 -4.74 3.16 1.63
N VAL A 114 -4.90 1.87 1.93
CA VAL A 114 -3.80 0.92 2.09
C VAL A 114 -3.88 -0.06 0.91
N LEU A 115 -3.11 0.22 -0.13
CA LEU A 115 -3.07 -0.55 -1.37
C LEU A 115 -2.18 -1.79 -1.17
N ASP A 116 -2.79 -2.96 -1.04
CA ASP A 116 -2.10 -4.25 -0.91
C ASP A 116 -2.01 -4.94 -2.27
N TRP A 117 -0.82 -4.90 -2.87
CA TRP A 117 -0.56 -5.61 -4.12
C TRP A 117 0.90 -5.98 -4.32
N HIS A 118 1.18 -6.97 -5.16
CA HIS A 118 2.54 -7.48 -5.37
C HIS A 118 3.38 -6.63 -6.33
N THR A 119 2.73 -5.75 -7.08
CA THR A 119 3.35 -4.76 -7.97
C THR A 119 2.91 -3.36 -7.55
N CYS A 120 3.68 -2.33 -7.92
CA CYS A 120 3.41 -0.96 -7.52
C CYS A 120 3.61 0.08 -8.63
N ASP A 121 4.26 -0.27 -9.73
CA ASP A 121 4.52 0.61 -10.87
C ASP A 121 3.24 1.08 -11.62
N VAL A 122 2.13 0.36 -11.46
CA VAL A 122 0.83 0.76 -12.02
C VAL A 122 0.28 2.06 -11.39
N TRP A 123 0.60 2.34 -10.12
CA TRP A 123 -0.04 3.46 -9.42
C TRP A 123 0.63 4.78 -9.83
N PRO A 124 -0.14 5.81 -10.21
CA PRO A 124 0.41 7.15 -10.39
C PRO A 124 1.19 7.59 -9.16
N GLU A 125 2.40 8.11 -9.34
CA GLU A 125 3.30 8.52 -8.24
C GLU A 125 2.58 9.39 -7.20
N ARG A 126 1.77 10.35 -7.66
CA ARG A 126 0.97 11.24 -6.81
C ARG A 126 -0.03 10.53 -5.90
N TRP A 127 -0.36 9.26 -6.13
CA TRP A 127 -1.27 8.52 -5.25
C TRP A 127 -0.60 8.09 -3.98
N ALA A 128 0.70 7.78 -3.98
CA ALA A 128 1.39 7.17 -2.84
C ALA A 128 2.12 8.23 -2.01
N ASP A 129 1.80 8.30 -0.71
CA ASP A 129 2.55 9.11 0.25
C ASP A 129 3.67 8.29 0.92
N LEU A 130 3.52 6.97 0.97
CA LEU A 130 4.49 5.99 1.46
C LEU A 130 4.38 4.70 0.64
N VAL A 131 5.52 4.13 0.28
CA VAL A 131 5.65 2.83 -0.40
C VAL A 131 6.47 1.90 0.48
N VAL A 132 5.81 0.94 1.11
CA VAL A 132 6.43 -0.08 1.95
C VAL A 132 6.69 -1.32 1.11
N VAL A 133 7.96 -1.66 0.91
CA VAL A 133 8.39 -2.89 0.25
C VAL A 133 8.74 -3.93 1.30
N LEU A 134 7.92 -4.96 1.44
CA LEU A 134 8.18 -6.06 2.36
C LEU A 134 9.15 -7.06 1.74
N ARG A 135 10.20 -7.37 2.49
CA ARG A 135 11.29 -8.30 2.12
C ARG A 135 11.38 -9.43 3.13
N CYS A 136 11.82 -10.60 2.71
CA CYS A 136 12.16 -11.67 3.65
C CYS A 136 13.25 -12.57 3.10
N ASP A 137 13.87 -13.36 3.99
CA ASP A 137 14.83 -14.36 3.55
C ASP A 137 14.15 -15.38 2.61
N HIS A 138 14.85 -15.76 1.55
CA HIS A 138 14.33 -16.63 0.51
C HIS A 138 13.92 -18.01 1.07
N SER A 139 14.61 -18.54 2.09
CA SER A 139 14.22 -19.81 2.71
C SER A 139 12.88 -19.70 3.45
N VAL A 140 12.67 -18.58 4.14
CA VAL A 140 11.39 -18.27 4.81
C VAL A 140 10.28 -18.09 3.78
N LEU A 141 10.54 -17.39 2.67
CA LEU A 141 9.57 -17.23 1.58
C LEU A 141 9.17 -18.58 0.99
N TRP A 142 10.16 -19.44 0.72
CA TRP A 142 9.95 -20.78 0.19
C TRP A 142 9.00 -21.60 1.07
N GLU A 143 9.28 -21.69 2.36
CA GLU A 143 8.45 -22.43 3.33
C GLU A 143 7.01 -21.89 3.37
N ARG A 144 6.85 -20.56 3.33
CA ARG A 144 5.51 -19.93 3.30
C ARG A 144 4.74 -20.28 2.05
N LEU A 145 5.37 -20.28 0.89
CA LEU A 145 4.73 -20.60 -0.39
C LEU A 145 4.41 -22.10 -0.52
N GLU A 146 5.29 -22.97 -0.04
CA GLU A 146 5.05 -24.41 0.04
C GLU A 146 3.86 -24.72 0.95
N LYS A 147 3.78 -24.09 2.13
CA LYS A 147 2.64 -24.23 3.05
C LYS A 147 1.32 -23.73 2.45
N ARG A 148 1.37 -22.78 1.52
CA ARG A 148 0.20 -22.31 0.75
C ARG A 148 -0.20 -23.27 -0.39
N GLY A 149 0.55 -24.35 -0.62
CA GLY A 149 0.28 -25.35 -1.64
C GLY A 149 0.58 -24.88 -3.06
N TYR A 150 1.50 -23.92 -3.23
CA TYR A 150 1.87 -23.43 -4.55
C TYR A 150 2.62 -24.53 -5.34
N PRO A 151 2.42 -24.65 -6.66
CA PRO A 151 3.22 -25.55 -7.48
C PRO A 151 4.71 -25.17 -7.42
N LEU A 152 5.60 -26.17 -7.45
CA LEU A 152 7.05 -25.96 -7.34
C LEU A 152 7.60 -24.90 -8.31
N LYS A 153 7.14 -24.90 -9.57
CA LYS A 153 7.53 -23.90 -10.57
C LYS A 153 7.22 -22.47 -10.09
N LYS A 154 6.01 -22.24 -9.57
CA LYS A 154 5.58 -20.94 -9.04
C LYS A 154 6.35 -20.55 -7.78
N ILE A 155 6.69 -21.51 -6.92
CA ILE A 155 7.55 -21.25 -5.75
C ILE A 155 8.94 -20.78 -6.21
N GLN A 156 9.55 -21.48 -7.17
CA GLN A 156 10.87 -21.14 -7.72
C GLN A 156 10.89 -19.73 -8.31
N GLU A 157 9.89 -19.39 -9.13
CA GLU A 157 9.77 -18.08 -9.77
C GLU A 157 9.65 -16.93 -8.75
N ASN A 158 8.75 -17.05 -7.77
CA ASN A 158 8.60 -16.03 -6.73
C ASN A 158 9.87 -15.94 -5.87
N ASN A 159 10.48 -17.08 -5.54
CA ASN A 159 11.69 -17.08 -4.73
C ASN A 159 12.88 -16.44 -5.46
N GLU A 160 13.02 -16.68 -6.77
CA GLU A 160 14.02 -16.00 -7.61
C GLU A 160 13.74 -14.50 -7.69
N ALA A 161 12.48 -14.09 -7.85
CA ALA A 161 12.09 -12.68 -7.87
C ALA A 161 12.47 -11.96 -6.55
N GLU A 162 12.30 -12.61 -5.40
CA GLU A 162 12.71 -12.06 -4.09
C GLU A 162 14.23 -11.95 -3.96
N ILE A 163 14.98 -12.97 -4.41
CA ILE A 163 16.45 -12.98 -4.42
C ILE A 163 16.99 -11.85 -5.29
N MET A 164 16.40 -11.67 -6.48
CA MET A 164 16.79 -10.63 -7.43
C MET A 164 16.30 -9.25 -7.01
N GLY A 165 15.38 -9.14 -6.05
CA GLY A 165 14.86 -7.87 -5.56
C GLY A 165 13.95 -7.16 -6.56
N VAL A 166 13.26 -7.90 -7.44
CA VAL A 166 12.46 -7.35 -8.56
C VAL A 166 11.50 -6.25 -8.07
N VAL A 167 10.65 -6.57 -7.08
CA VAL A 167 9.64 -5.62 -6.57
C VAL A 167 10.27 -4.41 -5.87
N ALA A 168 11.45 -4.59 -5.25
CA ALA A 168 12.18 -3.49 -4.63
C ALA A 168 12.77 -2.54 -5.67
N ASP A 169 13.28 -3.08 -6.78
CA ASP A 169 13.79 -2.30 -7.90
C ASP A 169 12.66 -1.57 -8.65
N ASP A 170 11.49 -2.21 -8.81
CA ASP A 170 10.29 -1.58 -9.38
C ASP A 170 9.85 -0.37 -8.54
N ALA A 171 9.78 -0.53 -7.21
CA ALA A 171 9.43 0.55 -6.30
C ALA A 171 10.46 1.70 -6.37
N ARG A 172 11.76 1.38 -6.36
CA ARG A 172 12.83 2.39 -6.46
C ARG A 172 12.87 3.11 -7.81
N SER A 173 12.34 2.50 -8.86
CA SER A 173 12.27 3.09 -10.20
C SER A 173 11.00 3.92 -10.43
N SER A 174 9.92 3.61 -9.69
CA SER A 174 8.60 4.22 -9.88
C SER A 174 8.31 5.37 -8.91
N TYR A 175 9.03 5.45 -7.79
CA TYR A 175 8.77 6.40 -6.72
C TYR A 175 10.03 7.13 -6.26
N PRO A 176 9.87 8.33 -5.68
CA PRO A 176 10.98 9.05 -5.08
C PRO A 176 11.55 8.29 -3.87
N ALA A 177 12.87 8.36 -3.69
CA ALA A 177 13.60 7.54 -2.72
C ALA A 177 13.11 7.75 -1.27
N GLU A 178 12.66 8.96 -0.94
CA GLU A 178 12.12 9.33 0.37
C GLU A 178 10.74 8.71 0.66
N ALA A 179 9.99 8.32 -0.36
CA ALA A 179 8.70 7.65 -0.21
C ALA A 179 8.86 6.13 -0.05
N VAL A 180 10.00 5.55 -0.47
CA VAL A 180 10.21 4.10 -0.47
C VAL A 180 10.92 3.64 0.80
N VAL A 181 10.31 2.69 1.51
CA VAL A 181 10.86 2.05 2.70
C VAL A 181 10.83 0.55 2.55
N GLU A 182 12.00 -0.09 2.61
CA GLU A 182 12.09 -1.55 2.69
C GLU A 182 11.97 -2.01 4.16
N LEU A 183 11.09 -2.97 4.43
CA LEU A 183 10.89 -3.56 5.76
C LEU A 183 11.07 -5.08 5.70
N THR A 184 11.79 -5.62 6.67
CA THR A 184 11.96 -7.07 6.84
C THR A 184 10.68 -7.67 7.42
N SER A 185 10.22 -8.82 6.90
CA SER A 185 9.07 -9.56 7.41
C SER A 185 9.27 -11.08 7.37
N GLN A 186 9.92 -11.61 8.38
CA GLN A 186 10.29 -13.02 8.52
C GLN A 186 9.49 -13.73 9.61
N GLU A 187 9.25 -13.07 10.74
CA GLU A 187 8.51 -13.59 11.88
C GLU A 187 7.34 -12.69 12.28
N SER A 188 6.51 -13.15 13.23
CA SER A 188 5.35 -12.38 13.68
C SER A 188 5.77 -11.05 14.30
N GLY A 189 6.85 -11.06 15.10
CA GLY A 189 7.40 -9.85 15.74
C GLY A 189 7.69 -8.72 14.75
N ASP A 190 8.20 -9.06 13.56
CA ASP A 190 8.45 -8.10 12.50
C ASP A 190 7.16 -7.41 12.04
N VAL A 191 6.04 -8.15 11.96
CA VAL A 191 4.76 -7.59 11.52
C VAL A 191 4.26 -6.53 12.50
N GLU A 192 4.32 -6.82 13.80
CA GLU A 192 3.89 -5.89 14.84
C GLU A 192 4.79 -4.63 14.86
N GLU A 193 6.11 -4.79 14.81
CA GLU A 193 7.07 -3.68 14.77
C GLU A 193 6.90 -2.82 13.50
N ASN A 194 6.75 -3.46 12.34
CA ASN A 194 6.54 -2.76 11.08
C ASN A 194 5.24 -1.95 11.10
N VAL A 195 4.15 -2.52 11.61
CA VAL A 195 2.87 -1.81 11.72
C VAL A 195 2.98 -0.62 12.68
N GLU A 196 3.64 -0.79 13.83
CA GLU A 196 3.87 0.33 14.75
C GLU A 196 4.67 1.46 14.08
N ARG A 197 5.73 1.11 13.34
CA ARG A 197 6.53 2.07 12.58
C ARG A 197 5.72 2.81 11.52
N ILE A 198 4.85 2.10 10.78
CA ILE A 198 3.96 2.73 9.79
C ILE A 198 2.96 3.66 10.49
N ILE A 199 2.39 3.27 11.63
CA ILE A 199 1.48 4.12 12.41
C ILE A 199 2.18 5.40 12.87
N GLN A 200 3.39 5.29 13.41
CA GLN A 200 4.19 6.46 13.81
C GLN A 200 4.46 7.38 12.61
N TRP A 201 4.75 6.80 11.44
CA TRP A 201 4.91 7.58 10.21
C TRP A 201 3.62 8.30 9.80
N ILE A 202 2.44 7.66 9.91
CA ILE A 202 1.15 8.30 9.62
C ILE A 202 0.92 9.51 10.54
N HIS A 203 1.17 9.37 11.84
CA HIS A 203 1.07 10.49 12.78
C HIS A 203 2.02 11.64 12.41
N ALA A 204 3.29 11.32 12.11
CA ALA A 204 4.25 12.34 11.69
C ALA A 204 3.83 13.04 10.38
N TRP A 205 3.35 12.29 9.39
CA TRP A 205 2.85 12.82 8.12
C TRP A 205 1.69 13.79 8.35
N ARG A 206 0.75 13.45 9.23
CA ARG A 206 -0.41 14.28 9.57
C ARG A 206 -0.03 15.52 10.36
N GLN A 207 0.83 15.40 11.37
CA GLN A 207 1.31 16.52 12.18
C GLN A 207 2.08 17.53 11.33
N ALA A 208 2.97 17.07 10.44
CA ALA A 208 3.71 17.94 9.52
C ALA A 208 2.78 18.77 8.62
N ARG A 209 1.57 18.26 8.34
CA ARG A 209 0.53 18.92 7.54
C ARG A 209 -0.55 19.59 8.40
N GLY A 210 -0.41 19.61 9.73
CA GLY A 210 -1.36 20.22 10.65
C GLY A 210 -2.72 19.56 10.74
N LEU A 211 -2.81 18.28 10.36
CA LEU A 211 -4.02 17.46 10.36
C LEU A 211 -4.21 16.68 11.68
N GLU A 212 -3.28 16.84 12.62
CA GLU A 212 -3.27 16.35 13.99
C GLU A 212 -2.61 17.41 14.88
#